data_AF-A0A5Y3W9L2-F1
#
_entry.id   AF-A0A5Y3W9L2-F1
#
_cell.length_a   1.000
_cell.length_b   1.000
_cell.length_c   1.000
_cell.angle_alpha   90.00
_cell.angle_beta   90.00
_cell.angle_gamma   90.00
#
_symmetry.space_group_name_H-M   'P 1'
#
loop_
_entity.id
_entity.type
_entity.pdbx_description
1 polymer ?
#
loop_
_entity_poly.entity_id
_entity_poly.type
_entity_poly.pdbx_seq_one_letter_code
_entity_poly.pdbx_strand_id
1 'polypeptide(L)' 'MKNKSARSKIEQFRRDFITLARDAGRSFATVADSMRIAGYFLNYLRDNGIKLRHTDSIKTRHIVGYLQFRKEQGISVRT' A
#
# COMPACT_ATOMS: atom_id res chain seq x y z
N MET A 1 7.07 -12.83 -23.99
CA MET A 1 7.94 -12.46 -22.84
C MET A 1 7.62 -11.11 -22.17
N LYS A 2 6.93 -10.14 -22.82
CA LYS A 2 6.65 -8.80 -22.25
C LYS A 2 5.84 -8.79 -20.93
N ASN A 3 4.90 -9.72 -20.74
CA ASN A 3 4.01 -9.72 -19.56
C ASN A 3 4.66 -10.19 -18.26
N LYS A 4 5.72 -11.02 -18.34
CA LYS A 4 6.40 -11.59 -17.17
C LYS A 4 7.18 -10.51 -16.41
N SER A 5 7.85 -9.62 -17.13
CA SER A 5 8.57 -8.46 -16.57
C SER A 5 7.61 -7.46 -15.90
N ALA A 6 6.46 -7.19 -16.52
CA ALA A 6 5.48 -6.26 -15.96
C ALA A 6 4.86 -6.77 -14.64
N ARG A 7 4.50 -8.06 -14.59
CA ARG A 7 4.02 -8.70 -13.35
C ARG A 7 5.09 -8.69 -12.27
N SER A 8 6.36 -8.94 -12.64
CA SER A 8 7.50 -8.88 -11.72
C SER A 8 7.65 -7.52 -11.05
N LYS A 9 7.53 -6.41 -11.81
CA LYS A 9 7.64 -5.05 -11.25
C LYS A 9 6.51 -4.71 -10.27
N ILE A 10 5.29 -5.21 -10.51
CA ILE A 10 4.17 -5.03 -9.58
C ILE A 10 4.45 -5.76 -8.26
N GLU A 11 4.94 -7.00 -8.34
CA GLU A 11 5.31 -7.76 -7.13
C GLU A 11 6.51 -7.16 -6.39
N GLN A 12 7.47 -6.58 -7.12
CA GLN A 12 8.57 -5.85 -6.54
C GLN A 12 8.07 -4.61 -5.77
N PHE A 13 7.22 -3.78 -6.39
CA PHE A 13 6.57 -2.66 -5.72
C PHE A 13 5.89 -3.07 -4.40
N ARG A 14 5.11 -4.16 -4.41
CA ARG A 14 4.41 -4.63 -3.19
C ARG A 14 5.40 -4.98 -2.08
N ARG A 15 6.48 -5.67 -2.41
CA ARG A 15 7.54 -6.03 -1.45
C ARG A 15 8.23 -4.77 -0.92
N ASP A 16 8.67 -3.90 -1.81
CA ASP A 16 9.37 -2.67 -1.45
C ASP A 16 8.51 -1.79 -0.54
N PHE A 17 7.22 -1.68 -0.83
CA PHE A 17 6.30 -0.91 0.00
C PHE A 17 6.14 -1.47 1.42
N ILE A 18 6.06 -2.80 1.58
CA ILE A 18 6.03 -3.43 2.90
C ILE A 18 7.35 -3.25 3.64
N THR A 19 8.49 -3.33 2.94
CA THR A 19 9.82 -3.07 3.52
C THR A 19 9.89 -1.63 4.05
N LEU A 20 9.47 -0.63 3.26
CA LEU A 20 9.40 0.75 3.72
C LEU A 20 8.52 0.92 4.96
N ALA A 21 7.36 0.26 5.00
CA ALA A 21 6.46 0.31 6.16
C ALA A 21 7.07 -0.32 7.41
N ARG A 22 7.82 -1.42 7.25
CA ARG A 22 8.57 -2.05 8.34
C ARG A 22 9.66 -1.12 8.86
N ASP A 23 10.46 -0.55 7.96
CA ASP A 23 11.62 0.26 8.30
C ASP A 23 11.21 1.64 8.86
N ALA A 24 10.00 2.12 8.56
CA ALA A 24 9.41 3.32 9.16
C ALA A 24 8.92 3.11 10.61
N GLY A 25 8.64 1.87 11.02
CA GLY A 25 8.19 1.55 12.37
C GLY A 25 9.34 1.69 13.38
N ARG A 26 9.22 2.60 14.35
CA ARG A 26 10.32 2.89 15.31
C ARG A 26 10.43 1.89 16.47
N SER A 27 9.35 1.18 16.80
CA SER A 27 9.25 0.17 17.86
C SER A 27 8.57 -1.10 17.34
N PHE A 28 8.88 -2.25 17.92
CA PHE A 28 8.37 -3.56 17.47
C PHE A 28 6.84 -3.60 17.31
N ALA A 29 6.10 -3.03 18.28
CA ALA A 29 4.64 -2.92 18.21
C ALA A 29 4.18 -2.04 17.02
N THR A 30 4.91 -0.94 16.77
CA THR A 30 4.60 -0.01 15.67
C THR A 30 5.00 -0.55 14.29
N VAL A 31 5.96 -1.48 14.21
CA VAL A 31 6.36 -2.15 12.96
C VAL A 31 5.22 -3.03 12.45
N ALA A 32 4.67 -3.89 13.32
CA ALA A 32 3.56 -4.77 12.96
C ALA A 32 2.33 -3.98 12.50
N ASP A 33 2.01 -2.89 13.20
CA ASP A 33 0.89 -2.02 12.83
C ASP A 33 1.12 -1.29 11.50
N SER A 34 2.32 -0.74 11.29
CA SER A 34 2.67 -0.07 10.03
C SER A 34 2.61 -1.01 8.83
N MET A 35 3.13 -2.23 8.98
CA MET A 35 3.04 -3.27 7.94
C MET A 35 1.58 -3.67 7.67
N ARG A 36 0.73 -3.74 8.70
CA ARG A 36 -0.69 -4.05 8.54
C ARG A 36 -1.42 -2.97 7.77
N ILE A 37 -1.19 -1.70 8.11
CA ILE A 37 -1.75 -0.54 7.39
C ILE A 37 -1.28 -0.53 5.93
N ALA A 38 0.00 -0.82 5.68
CA ALA A 38 0.53 -0.94 4.33
C ALA A 38 -0.16 -2.08 3.54
N GLY A 39 -0.44 -3.20 4.19
CA GLY A 39 -1.24 -4.30 3.63
C GLY A 39 -2.64 -3.86 3.20
N TYR A 40 -3.34 -3.08 4.03
CA TYR A 40 -4.66 -2.53 3.68
C TYR A 40 -4.60 -1.62 2.46
N PHE A 41 -3.59 -0.75 2.37
CA PHE A 41 -3.39 0.11 1.22
C PHE A 41 -3.10 -0.69 -0.07
N LEU A 42 -2.23 -1.71 0.00
CA LEU A 42 -1.94 -2.56 -1.15
C LEU A 42 -3.18 -3.35 -1.64
N ASN A 43 -4.03 -3.79 -0.71
CA ASN A 43 -5.30 -4.43 -1.06
C ASN A 43 -6.24 -3.44 -1.75
N TYR A 44 -6.38 -2.22 -1.21
CA TYR A 44 -7.15 -1.15 -1.86
C TYR A 44 -6.69 -0.89 -3.30
N LEU A 45 -5.37 -0.77 -3.53
CA LEU A 45 -4.83 -0.57 -4.88
C LEU A 45 -5.20 -1.74 -5.81
N ARG A 46 -5.01 -2.98 -5.35
CA ARG A 46 -5.34 -4.19 -6.12
C ARG A 46 -6.83 -4.22 -6.48
N ASP A 47 -7.69 -4.01 -5.49
CA ASP A 47 -9.14 -4.18 -5.62
C ASP A 47 -9.75 -3.09 -6.51
N ASN A 48 -9.12 -1.92 -6.60
CA ASN A 48 -9.47 -0.83 -7.51
C ASN A 48 -8.73 -0.89 -8.87
N GLY A 49 -8.01 -1.98 -9.17
CA GLY A 49 -7.30 -2.17 -10.44
C GLY A 49 -6.09 -1.25 -10.64
N ILE A 50 -5.62 -0.57 -9.59
CA ILE A 50 -4.49 0.35 -9.63
C ILE A 50 -3.18 -0.45 -9.58
N LYS A 51 -2.42 -0.41 -10.67
CA LYS A 51 -1.16 -1.15 -10.84
C LYS A 51 0.04 -0.21 -10.81
N LEU A 52 0.63 -0.04 -9.64
CA LEU A 52 1.91 0.68 -9.48
C LEU A 52 3.10 -0.29 -9.64
N ARG A 53 4.23 0.26 -10.08
CA ARG A 53 5.45 -0.51 -10.38
C ARG A 53 6.64 -0.11 -9.53
N HIS A 54 6.57 1.07 -8.91
CA HIS A 54 7.61 1.64 -8.05
C HIS A 54 6.92 2.49 -6.96
N THR A 55 7.55 2.61 -5.81
CA THR A 55 7.04 3.39 -4.66
C THR A 55 6.85 4.86 -5.01
N ASP A 56 7.74 5.42 -5.82
CA ASP A 56 7.69 6.82 -6.28
C ASP A 56 6.52 7.09 -7.24
N SER A 57 5.84 6.04 -7.71
CA SER A 57 4.62 6.19 -8.51
C SER A 57 3.37 6.46 -7.65
N ILE A 58 3.49 6.39 -6.32
CA ILE A 58 2.42 6.80 -5.40
C ILE A 58 2.26 8.32 -5.50
N LYS A 59 1.01 8.75 -5.64
CA LYS A 59 0.58 10.14 -5.81
C LYS A 59 -0.48 10.45 -4.77
N THR A 60 -0.65 11.72 -4.44
CA THR A 60 -1.65 12.20 -3.48
C THR A 60 -3.04 11.61 -3.73
N ARG A 61 -3.49 11.54 -4.99
CA ARG A 61 -4.79 10.95 -5.36
C ARG A 61 -4.97 9.51 -4.89
N HIS A 62 -3.91 8.71 -4.82
CA HIS A 62 -3.96 7.31 -4.40
C HIS A 62 -4.20 7.21 -2.89
N ILE A 63 -3.58 8.12 -2.12
CA ILE A 63 -3.77 8.22 -0.68
C ILE A 63 -5.16 8.80 -0.36
N VAL A 64 -5.56 9.89 -1.02
CA VAL A 64 -6.88 10.51 -0.82
C VAL A 64 -8.00 9.51 -1.12
N GLY A 65 -7.90 8.78 -2.24
CA GLY A 65 -8.88 7.74 -2.58
C GLY A 65 -8.91 6.60 -1.56
N TYR A 66 -7.76 6.18 -1.03
CA TYR A 66 -7.70 5.18 0.05
C TYR A 66 -8.38 5.68 1.33
N LEU A 67 -8.13 6.92 1.75
CA LEU A 67 -8.74 7.49 2.95
C LEU A 67 -10.27 7.62 2.81
N GLN A 68 -10.76 8.04 1.63
CA GLN A 68 -12.20 8.08 1.34
C GLN A 68 -12.81 6.68 1.42
N PHE A 69 -12.19 5.70 0.76
CA PHE A 69 -12.61 4.29 0.81
C PHE A 69 -12.68 3.76 2.26
N ARG A 70 -11.68 4.08 3.09
CA ARG A 70 -11.67 3.66 4.51
C ARG A 70 -12.78 4.35 5.33
N LYS A 71 -13.05 5.62 5.05
CA LYS A 71 -14.15 6.36 5.69
C LYS A 71 -15.52 5.78 5.33
N GLU A 72 -15.70 5.39 4.06
CA GLU A 72 -16.94 4.74 3.59
C GLU A 72 -17.19 3.37 4.23
N GLN A 73 -16.13 2.69 4.70
CA GLN A 73 -16.24 1.45 5.48
C GLN A 73 -16.72 1.66 6.93
N GLY A 74 -16.99 2.90 7.35
CA GLY A 74 -17.47 3.20 8.71
C GLY A 74 -16.38 3.09 9.79
N ILE A 75 -15.12 3.16 9.39
CA ILE A 75 -13.97 3.09 10.31
C ILE A 75 -13.89 4.38 11.14
N SER A 76 -13.49 4.27 12.40
CA SER A 76 -13.37 5.43 13.29
C SER A 76 -12.41 6.47 12.73
N VAL A 77 -12.68 7.76 12.96
CA VAL A 77 -11.82 8.86 12.46
C VAL A 77 -10.37 8.76 12.93
N ARG A 78 -10.12 8.14 14.09
CA ARG A 78 -8.78 7.91 14.62
C ARG A 78 -7.97 6.90 13.79
N THR A 79 -8.64 5.97 13.11
CA THR A 79 -8.06 4.80 12.41
C THR A 79 -8.01 5.01 10.91
#